data_AF-A0A1F8NK12-F1
#
_entry.id   AF-A0A1F8NK12-F1
#
_cell.length_a   1.000
_cell.length_b   1.000
_cell.length_c   1.000
_cell.angle_alpha   90.00
_cell.angle_beta   90.00
_cell.angle_gamma   90.00
#
_symmetry.space_group_name_H-M   'P 1'
#
loop_
_entity.id
_entity.type
_entity.pdbx_description
1 polymer ?
#
loop_
_entity_poly.entity_id
_entity_poly.type
_entity_poly.pdbx_seq_one_letter_code
_entity_poly.pdbx_strand_id
1 'polypeptide(L)' 'MQPNGRSPVEALVERVNSLREPYRQNAILWLAHCTRQPMTDFQRELHLFIDGLTPTVRERFVIQTRMVLEDACRYFGNHA' A
#
# COMPACT_ATOMS: atom_id res chain seq x y z
N MET A 1 -7.82 14.72 -9.02
CA MET A 1 -8.45 13.48 -9.51
C MET A 1 -7.44 12.77 -10.40
N GLN A 2 -7.03 11.53 -10.07
CA GLN A 2 -6.22 10.73 -11.00
C GLN A 2 -7.14 10.11 -12.08
N PRO A 3 -6.67 9.85 -13.31
CA PRO A 3 -7.54 9.72 -14.50
C PRO A 3 -8.24 8.36 -14.65
N ASN A 4 -8.15 7.48 -13.68
CA ASN A 4 -8.86 6.20 -13.64
C ASN A 4 -9.50 6.09 -12.25
N GLY A 5 -10.81 5.87 -12.17
CA GLY A 5 -11.62 5.93 -10.94
C GLY A 5 -11.34 4.88 -9.85
N ARG A 6 -10.09 4.40 -9.70
CA ARG A 6 -9.68 3.55 -8.58
C ARG A 6 -9.36 4.38 -7.34
N SER A 7 -9.75 3.85 -6.18
CA SER A 7 -9.35 4.41 -4.90
C SER A 7 -7.83 4.36 -4.76
N PRO A 8 -7.17 5.40 -4.20
CA PRO A 8 -5.74 5.34 -3.92
C PRO A 8 -5.33 4.16 -3.04
N VAL A 9 -6.24 3.63 -2.22
CA VAL A 9 -6.02 2.43 -1.42
C VAL A 9 -5.94 1.18 -2.29
N GLU A 10 -6.87 1.00 -3.23
CA GLU A 10 -6.88 -0.13 -4.16
C GLU A 10 -5.57 -0.19 -4.97
N ALA A 11 -5.09 0.98 -5.37
CA ALA A 11 -3.81 1.12 -6.04
C ALA A 11 -2.64 0.61 -5.18
N LEU A 12 -2.61 0.92 -3.89
CA LEU A 12 -1.58 0.40 -2.97
C LEU A 12 -1.72 -1.11 -2.76
N VAL A 13 -2.94 -1.60 -2.59
CA VAL A 13 -3.23 -3.03 -2.40
C VAL A 13 -2.76 -3.85 -3.59
N GLU A 14 -3.06 -3.41 -4.80
CA GLU A 14 -2.62 -4.04 -6.04
C GLU A 14 -1.09 -4.13 -6.12
N ARG A 15 -0.38 -3.06 -5.74
CA ARG A 15 1.09 -3.04 -5.75
C ARG A 15 1.66 -4.03 -4.75
N VAL A 16 1.15 -4.09 -3.53
CA VAL A 16 1.58 -5.09 -2.54
C VAL A 16 1.30 -6.51 -3.03
N ASN A 17 0.14 -6.76 -3.64
CA ASN A 17 -0.21 -8.07 -4.19
C ASN A 17 0.61 -8.46 -5.42
N SER A 18 1.18 -7.49 -6.13
CA SER A 18 2.06 -7.76 -7.28
C SER A 18 3.47 -8.20 -6.88
N LEU A 19 3.84 -8.09 -5.60
CA LEU A 19 5.13 -8.55 -5.08
C LEU A 19 5.17 -10.08 -4.98
N ARG A 20 6.34 -10.66 -5.25
CA ARG A 20 6.61 -12.08 -4.98
C ARG A 20 6.72 -12.31 -3.47
N GLU A 21 6.42 -13.52 -3.03
CA GLU A 21 6.85 -13.93 -1.69
C GLU A 21 8.39 -14.07 -1.63
N PRO A 22 9.03 -13.72 -0.50
CA PRO A 22 8.45 -13.24 0.75
C PRO A 22 8.21 -11.71 0.81
N TYR A 23 8.49 -10.98 -0.28
CA TYR A 23 8.44 -9.52 -0.31
C TYR A 23 7.04 -8.94 -0.14
N ARG A 24 6.01 -9.65 -0.62
CA ARG A 24 4.61 -9.32 -0.33
C ARG A 24 4.36 -9.32 1.18
N GLN A 25 4.69 -10.40 1.87
CA GLN A 25 4.52 -10.45 3.33
C GLN A 25 5.37 -9.40 4.06
N ASN A 26 6.59 -9.14 3.60
CA ASN A 26 7.45 -8.10 4.15
C ASN A 26 6.84 -6.70 3.99
N ALA A 27 6.21 -6.40 2.85
CA ALA A 27 5.53 -5.14 2.62
C ALA A 27 4.30 -4.97 3.55
N ILE A 28 3.54 -6.05 3.79
CA ILE A 28 2.43 -6.05 4.75
C ILE A 28 2.94 -5.78 6.16
N LEU A 29 4.03 -6.43 6.59
CA LEU A 29 4.64 -6.21 7.90
C LEU A 29 5.20 -4.79 8.06
N TRP A 30 5.83 -4.26 7.02
CA TRP A 30 6.29 -2.88 6.99
C TRP A 30 5.12 -1.89 7.15
N LEU A 31 4.03 -2.09 6.42
CA LEU A 31 2.83 -1.26 6.55
C LEU A 31 2.18 -1.39 7.93
N ALA A 32 2.12 -2.59 8.50
CA ALA A 32 1.64 -2.79 9.87
C ALA A 32 2.50 -2.00 10.88
N HIS A 33 3.82 -2.00 10.70
CA HIS A 33 4.73 -1.22 11.54
C HIS A 33 4.52 0.30 11.38
N CYS A 34 4.43 0.80 10.15
CA CYS A 34 4.22 2.22 9.86
C CYS A 34 2.88 2.75 10.41
N THR A 35 1.84 1.94 10.32
CA THR A 35 0.48 2.31 10.75
C THR A 35 0.23 2.02 12.23
N ARG A 36 1.13 1.27 12.89
CA ARG A 36 1.01 0.78 14.27
C ARG A 36 -0.28 -0.01 14.53
N GLN A 37 -0.76 -0.73 13.52
CA GLN A 37 -1.92 -1.60 13.62
C GLN A 37 -1.61 -2.95 12.95
N PRO A 38 -2.21 -4.05 13.43
CA PRO A 38 -2.16 -5.32 12.72
C PRO A 38 -2.77 -5.18 11.31
N MET A 39 -2.26 -5.98 10.37
CA MET A 39 -2.69 -6.02 8.97
C MET A 39 -3.10 -7.47 8.58
N THR A 40 -3.96 -8.09 9.40
CA THR A 40 -4.48 -9.46 9.20
C THR A 40 -5.42 -9.52 7.98
N ASP A 41 -6.29 -8.54 7.84
CA ASP A 41 -7.08 -8.26 6.63
C ASP A 41 -6.52 -6.98 6.00
N PHE A 42 -5.41 -7.16 5.29
CA PHE A 42 -4.60 -6.07 4.76
C PHE A 42 -5.40 -5.01 4.00
N GLN A 43 -6.31 -5.41 3.12
CA GLN A 43 -7.10 -4.45 2.34
C GLN A 43 -8.05 -3.64 3.24
N ARG A 44 -8.79 -4.31 4.12
CA ARG A 44 -9.74 -3.66 5.01
C ARG A 44 -9.04 -2.73 6.00
N GLU A 45 -7.97 -3.18 6.63
CA GLU A 45 -7.24 -2.42 7.63
C GLU A 45 -6.50 -1.22 7.02
N LEU A 46 -5.94 -1.36 5.80
CA LEU A 46 -5.38 -0.23 5.08
C LEU A 46 -6.44 0.80 4.71
N HIS A 47 -7.64 0.36 4.31
CA HIS A 47 -8.78 1.27 4.07
C HIS A 47 -9.13 2.06 5.33
N LEU A 48 -9.34 1.38 6.45
CA LEU A 48 -9.68 2.04 7.73
C LEU A 48 -8.61 3.04 8.17
N PHE A 49 -7.33 2.68 8.03
CA PHE A 49 -6.23 3.58 8.35
C PHE A 49 -6.27 4.84 7.50
N ILE A 50 -6.34 4.69 6.17
CA ILE A 50 -6.35 5.80 5.22
C ILE A 50 -7.56 6.70 5.44
N ASP A 51 -8.73 6.13 5.74
CA ASP A 51 -9.94 6.89 5.99
C ASP A 51 -9.91 7.65 7.32
N GLY A 52 -9.17 7.16 8.31
CA GLY A 52 -8.92 7.85 9.58
C GLY A 52 -7.93 9.02 9.48
N LEU A 53 -7.16 9.14 8.38
CA LEU A 53 -6.21 10.24 8.20
C LEU A 53 -6.89 11.52 7.72
N THR A 54 -6.37 12.65 8.21
CA THR A 54 -6.70 13.97 7.66
C THR A 54 -6.32 14.05 6.18
N PRO A 55 -7.04 14.83 5.34
CA PRO A 55 -6.83 14.83 3.89
C PRO A 55 -5.36 15.04 3.47
N THR A 56 -4.67 16.00 4.09
CA THR A 56 -3.26 16.31 3.78
C THR A 56 -2.32 15.16 4.14
N VAL A 57 -2.53 14.51 5.28
CA VAL A 57 -1.69 13.38 5.72
C VAL A 57 -1.98 12.14 4.86
N ARG A 58 -3.24 11.91 4.51
CA ARG A 58 -3.70 10.85 3.62
C ARG A 58 -2.99 10.92 2.27
N GLU A 59 -3.02 12.08 1.64
CA GLU A 59 -2.41 12.30 0.33
C GLU A 59 -0.89 12.05 0.38
N ARG A 60 -0.21 12.61 1.39
CA ARG A 60 1.23 12.39 1.56
C ARG A 60 1.57 10.93 1.80
N PHE A 61 0.83 10.25 2.69
CA PHE A 61 1.06 8.85 2.98
C PHE A 61 0.90 7.99 1.72
N VAL A 62 -0.17 8.20 0.96
CA VAL A 62 -0.42 7.47 -0.30
C VAL A 62 0.72 7.68 -1.30
N ILE A 63 1.14 8.93 -1.52
CA ILE A 63 2.20 9.24 -2.49
C ILE A 63 3.52 8.58 -2.08
N GLN A 64 3.94 8.74 -0.83
CA GLN A 64 5.22 8.19 -0.34
C GLN A 64 5.22 6.67 -0.35
N THR A 65 4.13 6.06 0.13
CA THR A 65 3.98 4.59 0.13
C THR A 65 3.99 4.05 -1.29
N ARG A 66 3.33 4.72 -2.23
CA ARG A 66 3.33 4.34 -3.63
C ARG A 66 4.72 4.35 -4.23
N MET A 67 5.54 5.37 -3.98
CA MET A 67 6.91 5.45 -4.49
C MET A 67 7.76 4.28 -4.00
N VAL A 68 7.69 3.97 -2.71
CA VAL A 68 8.42 2.83 -2.12
C VAL A 68 7.96 1.50 -2.75
N LEU A 69 6.66 1.31 -2.91
CA LEU A 69 6.12 0.09 -3.51
C LEU A 69 6.43 -0.02 -5.00
N GLU A 70 6.49 1.08 -5.74
CA GLU A 70 6.88 1.08 -7.16
C GLU A 70 8.33 0.59 -7.33
N ASP A 71 9.25 1.04 -6.46
CA ASP A 71 10.62 0.53 -6.45
C ASP A 71 10.67 -0.94 -6.02
N ALA A 72 9.92 -1.33 -4.98
CA ALA A 72 9.83 -2.73 -4.57
C ALA A 72 9.30 -3.63 -5.70
N CYS A 73 8.28 -3.20 -6.44
CA CYS A 73 7.74 -3.94 -7.58
C CYS A 73 8.76 -4.06 -8.72
N ARG A 74 9.57 -3.01 -8.97
CA ARG A 74 10.61 -3.06 -10.00
C ARG A 74 11.63 -4.18 -9.73
N TYR A 75 12.02 -4.40 -8.47
CA TYR A 75 13.06 -5.39 -8.14
C TYR A 75 12.50 -6.75 -7.74
N PHE A 76 11.31 -6.79 -7.13
CA PHE A 76 10.77 -7.95 -6.44
C PHE A 76 9.34 -8.32 -6.88
N GLY A 77 8.83 -7.64 -7.90
CA GLY A 77 7.52 -7.91 -8.47
C GLY A 77 7.47 -9.23 -9.22
N ASN A 78 6.23 -9.69 -9.43
CA ASN A 78 5.90 -10.70 -10.41
C ASN A 78 6.06 -10.10 -11.81
N HIS A 79 7.31 -10.00 -12.28
CA HIS A 79 7.57 -9.84 -13.71
C HIS A 79 7.15 -11.15 -14.39
N ALA A 80 6.03 -11.10 -15.11
CA ALA A 80 5.71 -12.04 -16.16
C ALA A 80 6.19 -11.44 -17.49
#